data_AF-A0AA39VUJ0-F1
#
_entry.id   AF-A0AA39VUJ0-F1
#
_cell.length_a   1.000
_cell.length_b   1.000
_cell.length_c   1.000
_cell.angle_alpha   90.00
_cell.angle_beta   90.00
_cell.angle_gamma   90.00
#
_symmetry.space_group_name_H-M   'P 1'
#
loop_
_entity.id
_entity.type
_entity.pdbx_description
1 polymer ?
#
loop_
_entity_poly.entity_id
_entity_poly.type
_entity_poly.pdbx_seq_one_letter_code
_entity_poly.pdbx_strand_id
1 'polypeptide(L)'
;MDNMFVMKDGATISTVLAKYYNSIAKHLIMFLNKGVDMIIAFDTQRSYVPEIEYKRETRIVQLKFCNGSFCLILNLSDIDYTFLESLGRFFCNNDIVFAGVHIQKDLVMLQKQYKIEVRNFVDLSQLASKLFNRPCLSVCGLRELARELGKPRLLNACS
;
A
#
# COMPACT_ATOMS: atom_id res chain seq x y z
N MET A 1 8.74 8.61 17.28
CA MET A 1 8.64 10.04 16.89
C MET A 1 7.88 10.04 15.60
N ASP A 2 6.75 10.74 15.59
CA ASP A 2 5.87 10.82 14.45
C ASP A 2 6.40 11.96 13.57
N ASN A 3 6.71 11.68 12.32
CA ASN A 3 7.17 12.69 11.37
C ASN A 3 5.96 13.28 10.66
N MET A 4 5.82 14.60 10.64
CA MET A 4 4.73 15.27 9.93
C MET A 4 5.22 15.87 8.62
N PHE A 5 4.46 15.63 7.55
CA PHE A 5 4.71 16.18 6.22
C PHE A 5 3.52 17.02 5.77
N VAL A 6 3.78 18.21 5.24
CA VAL A 6 2.74 19.10 4.70
C VAL A 6 2.64 18.91 3.19
N MET A 7 1.44 18.59 2.71
CA MET A 7 1.10 18.39 1.32
C MET A 7 0.86 19.74 0.61
N LYS A 8 0.81 19.72 -0.72
CA LYS A 8 0.64 20.96 -1.53
C LYS A 8 -0.68 21.69 -1.27
N ASP A 9 -1.71 20.97 -0.87
CA ASP A 9 -3.03 21.49 -0.51
C ASP A 9 -3.10 21.95 0.96
N GLY A 10 -1.98 21.91 1.69
CA GLY A 10 -1.92 22.25 3.11
C GLY A 10 -2.32 21.12 4.05
N ALA A 11 -2.77 19.97 3.54
CA ALA A 11 -3.06 18.81 4.39
C ALA A 11 -1.79 18.28 5.05
N THR A 12 -1.90 17.78 6.28
CA THR A 12 -0.76 17.20 7.00
C THR A 12 -0.89 15.67 7.07
N ILE A 13 0.19 14.98 6.75
CA ILE A 13 0.31 13.52 6.87
C ILE A 13 1.29 13.22 8.00
N SER A 14 0.78 12.56 9.05
CA SER A 14 1.63 11.98 10.10
C SER A 14 2.18 10.63 9.63
N THR A 15 3.47 10.40 9.84
CA THR A 15 4.16 9.17 9.42
C THR A 15 4.82 8.50 10.61
N VAL A 16 4.58 7.19 10.75
CA VAL A 16 5.16 6.36 11.81
C VAL A 16 5.87 5.16 11.20
N LEU A 17 7.16 5.01 11.52
CA LEU A 17 7.88 3.75 11.38
C LEU A 17 7.68 2.96 12.68
N ALA A 18 6.84 1.93 12.63
CA ALA A 18 6.55 1.11 13.79
C ALA A 18 7.54 -0.06 13.91
N LYS A 19 8.13 -0.21 15.10
CA LYS A 19 9.22 -1.17 15.38
C LYS A 19 8.87 -2.27 16.38
N TYR A 20 7.72 -2.16 17.04
CA TYR A 20 7.31 -3.07 18.13
C TYR A 20 5.83 -3.41 18.05
N TYR A 21 5.45 -4.63 18.42
CA TYR A 21 4.08 -5.15 18.37
C TYR A 21 3.02 -4.15 18.86
N ASN A 22 3.17 -3.63 20.08
CA ASN A 22 2.19 -2.72 20.69
C ASN A 22 2.02 -1.43 19.89
N SER A 23 3.11 -0.92 19.32
CA SER A 23 3.04 0.25 18.44
C SER A 23 2.28 -0.11 17.17
N ILE A 24 2.59 -1.25 16.55
CA ILE A 24 1.96 -1.61 15.28
C ILE A 24 0.46 -1.88 15.44
N ALA A 25 0.07 -2.71 16.43
CA ALA A 25 -1.33 -3.03 16.70
C ALA A 25 -2.16 -1.76 16.96
N LYS A 26 -1.61 -0.83 17.75
CA LYS A 26 -2.24 0.48 18.00
C LYS A 26 -2.50 1.25 16.69
N HIS A 27 -1.53 1.31 15.79
CA HIS A 27 -1.67 2.05 14.54
C HIS A 27 -2.56 1.34 13.52
N LEU A 28 -2.60 0.00 13.50
CA LEU A 28 -3.55 -0.75 12.67
C LEU A 28 -5.00 -0.49 13.11
N ILE A 29 -5.26 -0.43 14.42
CA ILE A 29 -6.58 -0.06 14.97
C ILE A 29 -7.00 1.36 14.54
N MET A 30 -6.04 2.30 14.43
CA MET A 30 -6.35 3.65 13.95
C MET A 30 -6.89 3.66 12.52
N PHE A 31 -6.54 2.67 11.69
CA PHE A 31 -7.19 2.51 10.40
C PHE A 31 -8.64 2.04 10.60
N LEU A 32 -8.84 0.93 11.31
CA LEU A 32 -10.15 0.29 11.49
C LEU A 32 -11.23 1.20 12.09
N ASN A 33 -10.87 2.19 12.90
CA ASN A 33 -11.81 3.08 13.58
C ASN A 33 -12.41 4.19 12.68
N LYS A 34 -12.04 4.29 11.39
CA LYS A 34 -12.44 5.41 10.52
C LYS A 34 -13.76 5.24 9.75
N GLY A 35 -14.52 4.16 9.97
CA GLY A 35 -15.90 4.01 9.46
C GLY A 35 -16.06 3.00 8.32
N VAL A 36 -17.28 2.97 7.74
CA VAL A 36 -17.71 2.05 6.68
C VAL A 36 -17.20 2.58 5.32
N ASP A 37 -16.58 1.71 4.51
CA ASP A 37 -15.81 2.01 3.28
C ASP A 37 -14.37 2.51 3.48
N MET A 38 -13.56 1.67 4.13
CA MET A 38 -12.16 1.97 4.37
C MET A 38 -11.27 1.65 3.16
N ILE A 39 -10.76 2.69 2.50
CA ILE A 39 -9.67 2.55 1.51
C ILE A 39 -8.33 2.84 2.19
N ILE A 40 -7.39 1.90 2.05
CA ILE A 40 -6.01 2.06 2.51
C ILE A 40 -5.09 2.02 1.30
N ALA A 41 -4.33 3.09 1.10
CA ALA A 41 -3.27 3.10 0.12
C ALA A 41 -2.16 2.15 0.59
N PHE A 42 -1.74 1.26 -0.31
CA PHE A 42 -0.85 0.14 -0.02
C PHE A 42 0.33 0.12 -0.99
N ASP A 43 1.53 0.01 -0.44
CA ASP A 43 2.78 -0.12 -1.18
C ASP A 43 3.77 -1.02 -0.43
N THR A 44 4.73 -1.59 -1.16
CA THR A 44 5.77 -2.44 -0.58
C THR A 44 7.16 -2.04 -1.04
N GLN A 45 8.16 -2.30 -0.20
CA GLN A 45 9.57 -2.20 -0.59
C GLN A 45 10.16 -3.59 -0.70
N ARG A 46 10.93 -3.82 -1.76
CA ARG A 46 11.70 -5.06 -1.96
C ARG A 46 13.19 -4.82 -1.74
N SER A 47 13.88 -5.83 -1.24
CA SER A 47 15.35 -5.88 -1.17
C SER A 47 15.87 -7.19 -1.75
N TYR A 48 17.11 -7.18 -2.25
CA TYR A 48 17.80 -8.40 -2.64
C TYR A 48 18.23 -9.18 -1.40
N VAL A 49 18.09 -10.50 -1.47
CA VAL A 49 18.63 -11.39 -0.43
C VAL A 49 19.82 -12.16 -1.00
N PRO A 50 20.99 -12.12 -0.36
CA PRO A 50 22.20 -12.76 -0.88
C PRO A 50 22.23 -14.29 -0.75
N GLU A 51 21.12 -14.96 -0.44
CA GLU A 51 21.16 -16.31 0.14
C GLU A 51 21.55 -17.46 -0.81
N ILE A 52 21.55 -17.32 -2.14
CA ILE A 52 21.99 -18.42 -3.04
C ILE A 52 22.64 -17.88 -4.32
N GLU A 53 23.88 -18.32 -4.58
CA GLU A 53 24.85 -17.85 -5.60
C GLU A 53 24.34 -17.80 -7.07
N TYR A 54 23.17 -18.39 -7.37
CA TYR A 54 22.66 -18.51 -8.74
C TYR A 54 21.23 -18.00 -8.96
N LYS A 55 20.54 -17.49 -7.93
CA LYS A 55 19.21 -16.86 -8.08
C LYS A 55 19.13 -15.58 -7.26
N ARG A 56 19.17 -14.43 -7.94
CA ARG A 56 18.84 -13.12 -7.35
C ARG A 56 17.34 -13.07 -7.06
N GLU A 57 16.92 -13.62 -5.93
CA GLU A 57 15.56 -13.44 -5.43
C GLU A 57 15.45 -12.13 -4.63
N THR A 58 14.31 -11.47 -4.74
CA THR A 58 13.97 -10.31 -3.93
C THR A 58 12.97 -10.72 -2.86
N ARG A 59 13.09 -10.17 -1.66
CA ARG A 59 12.08 -10.29 -0.60
C ARG A 59 11.41 -8.96 -0.35
N ILE A 60 10.13 -8.99 -0.01
CA ILE A 60 9.47 -7.81 0.55
C ILE A 60 10.09 -7.58 1.92
N VAL A 61 10.57 -6.37 2.16
CA VAL A 61 11.20 -5.98 3.44
C VAL A 61 10.37 -4.97 4.20
N GLN A 62 9.48 -4.25 3.51
CA GLN A 62 8.68 -3.20 4.12
C GLN A 62 7.27 -3.16 3.54
N LEU A 63 6.30 -2.88 4.39
CA LEU A 63 4.93 -2.57 4.03
C LEU A 63 4.63 -1.12 4.39
N LYS A 64 3.83 -0.45 3.56
CA LYS A 64 3.38 0.92 3.78
C LYS A 64 1.86 0.98 3.64
N PHE A 65 1.21 1.54 4.65
CA PHE A 65 -0.22 1.76 4.68
C PHE A 65 -0.46 3.25 4.86
N CYS A 66 -1.22 3.87 3.98
CA CYS A 66 -1.54 5.29 4.09
C CYS A 66 -3.05 5.51 3.99
N ASN A 67 -3.54 6.49 4.74
CA ASN A 67 -4.82 7.13 4.52
C ASN A 67 -4.58 8.64 4.32
N GLY A 68 -5.65 9.43 4.13
CA GLY A 68 -5.55 10.87 3.86
C GLY A 68 -4.86 11.72 4.95
N SER A 69 -4.51 11.15 6.10
CA SER A 69 -3.91 11.86 7.24
C SER A 69 -2.74 11.15 7.91
N PHE A 70 -2.52 9.88 7.59
CA PHE A 70 -1.62 9.01 8.35
C PHE A 70 -0.98 7.94 7.47
N CYS A 71 0.32 7.73 7.63
CA CYS A 71 1.10 6.69 6.99
C CYS A 71 1.82 5.82 8.03
N LEU A 72 1.53 4.52 8.01
CA LEU A 72 2.23 3.51 8.79
C LEU A 72 3.22 2.77 7.91
N ILE A 73 4.46 2.68 8.38
CA ILE A 73 5.54 1.94 7.72
C ILE A 73 5.98 0.82 8.65
N LEU A 74 6.01 -0.41 8.13
CA LEU A 74 6.37 -1.62 8.86
C LEU A 74 7.54 -2.32 8.18
N ASN A 75 8.60 -2.61 8.91
CA ASN A 75 9.65 -3.51 8.43
C ASN A 75 9.29 -4.96 8.79
N LEU A 76 9.32 -5.86 7.80
CA LEU A 76 9.02 -7.28 8.03
C LEU A 76 10.12 -8.02 8.81
N SER A 77 11.31 -7.43 8.95
CA SER A 77 12.37 -7.94 9.82
C SER A 77 12.11 -7.71 11.31
N ASP A 78 11.27 -6.73 11.63
CA ASP A 78 11.09 -6.22 13.00
C ASP A 78 9.84 -6.83 13.67
N ILE A 79 9.20 -7.80 13.01
CA ILE A 79 7.94 -8.41 13.45
C ILE A 79 8.10 -9.89 13.76
N ASP A 80 7.45 -10.34 14.83
CA ASP A 80 7.39 -11.74 15.21
C ASP A 80 6.27 -12.49 14.48
N TYR A 81 6.22 -13.81 14.69
CA TYR A 81 5.23 -14.69 14.07
C TYR A 81 3.79 -14.34 14.49
N THR A 82 3.55 -14.03 15.76
CA THR A 82 2.22 -13.65 16.27
C THR A 82 1.72 -12.37 15.60
N PHE A 83 2.62 -11.44 15.32
CA PHE A 83 2.30 -10.24 14.57
C PHE A 83 2.01 -10.53 13.10
N LEU A 84 2.80 -11.40 12.44
CA LEU A 84 2.54 -11.84 11.07
C LEU A 84 1.12 -12.42 10.92
N GLU A 85 0.64 -13.20 11.88
CA GLU A 85 -0.74 -13.68 11.89
C GLU A 85 -1.77 -12.55 12.00
N SER A 86 -1.53 -11.59 12.90
CA SER A 86 -2.41 -10.44 13.10
C SER A 86 -2.49 -9.56 11.85
N LEU A 87 -1.35 -9.37 11.18
CA LEU A 87 -1.24 -8.67 9.91
C LEU A 87 -1.98 -9.43 8.80
N GLY A 88 -1.88 -10.77 8.76
CA GLY A 88 -2.66 -11.60 7.85
C GLY A 88 -4.17 -11.41 8.04
N ARG A 89 -4.66 -11.39 9.29
CA ARG A 89 -6.08 -11.10 9.58
C ARG A 89 -6.49 -9.71 9.11
N PHE A 90 -5.62 -8.71 9.28
CA PHE A 90 -5.87 -7.35 8.79
C PHE A 90 -6.04 -7.30 7.26
N PHE A 91 -5.18 -8.01 6.52
CA PHE A 91 -5.30 -8.11 5.07
C PHE A 91 -6.48 -8.96 4.57
N CYS A 92 -6.99 -9.87 5.40
CA CYS A 92 -8.18 -10.67 5.12
C CYS A 92 -9.51 -9.96 5.45
N ASN A 93 -9.47 -8.76 6.03
CA ASN A 93 -10.68 -7.99 6.32
C ASN A 93 -11.28 -7.44 5.02
N ASN A 94 -12.49 -7.91 4.67
CA ASN A 94 -13.18 -7.52 3.44
C ASN A 94 -13.75 -6.10 3.48
N ASP A 95 -13.91 -5.51 4.66
CA ASP A 95 -14.40 -4.13 4.82
C ASP A 95 -13.30 -3.10 4.46
N ILE A 96 -12.08 -3.57 4.20
CA ILE A 96 -10.93 -2.76 3.82
C ILE A 96 -10.58 -3.04 2.36
N VAL A 97 -10.48 -1.98 1.55
CA VAL A 97 -9.91 -2.04 0.20
C VAL A 97 -8.46 -1.57 0.24
N PHE A 98 -7.52 -2.46 -0.10
CA PHE A 98 -6.11 -2.12 -0.24
C PHE A 98 -5.82 -1.64 -1.67
N ALA A 99 -5.62 -0.34 -1.84
CA ALA A 99 -5.41 0.28 -3.15
C ALA A 99 -3.93 0.58 -3.38
N GLY A 100 -3.35 0.08 -4.48
CA GLY A 100 -1.94 0.32 -4.81
C GLY A 100 -1.70 0.42 -6.31
N VAL A 101 -0.46 0.68 -6.72
CA VAL A 101 -0.07 0.81 -8.13
C VAL A 101 0.88 -0.32 -8.49
N HIS A 102 0.53 -1.14 -9.48
CA HIS A 102 1.33 -2.31 -9.93
C HIS A 102 1.58 -3.36 -8.83
N ILE A 103 0.63 -3.52 -7.91
CA ILE A 103 0.82 -4.33 -6.70
C ILE A 103 0.67 -5.84 -6.95
N GLN A 104 0.16 -6.30 -8.09
CA GLN A 104 -0.14 -7.72 -8.30
C GLN A 104 1.05 -8.65 -8.00
N LYS A 105 2.25 -8.28 -8.44
CA LYS A 105 3.46 -9.06 -8.16
C LYS A 105 3.81 -9.07 -6.67
N ASP A 106 3.57 -7.97 -5.96
CA ASP A 106 3.78 -7.89 -4.51
C ASP A 106 2.82 -8.80 -3.75
N LEU A 107 1.56 -8.89 -4.18
CA LEU A 107 0.58 -9.77 -3.55
C LEU A 107 0.99 -11.24 -3.67
N VAL A 108 1.44 -11.67 -4.86
CA VAL A 108 1.97 -13.02 -5.07
C VAL A 108 3.21 -13.27 -4.20
N MET A 109 4.09 -12.28 -4.08
CA MET A 109 5.28 -12.38 -3.23
C MET A 109 4.93 -12.47 -1.74
N LEU A 110 3.97 -11.67 -1.25
CA LEU A 110 3.48 -11.75 0.12
C LEU A 110 2.95 -13.13 0.45
N GLN A 111 2.12 -13.69 -0.44
CA GLN A 111 1.57 -15.02 -0.23
C GLN A 111 2.66 -16.10 -0.23
N LYS A 112 3.61 -16.01 -1.17
CA LYS A 112 4.70 -16.99 -1.27
C LYS A 112 5.66 -16.93 -0.08
N GLN A 113 6.07 -15.72 0.31
CA GLN A 113 7.14 -15.47 1.28
C GLN A 113 6.65 -15.45 2.73
N TYR A 114 5.45 -14.94 2.97
CA TYR A 114 4.92 -14.68 4.32
C TYR A 114 3.59 -15.39 4.61
N LYS A 115 3.01 -16.11 3.63
CA LYS A 115 1.67 -16.72 3.73
C LYS A 115 0.56 -15.70 4.03
N ILE A 116 0.77 -14.46 3.58
CA ILE A 116 -0.19 -13.37 3.72
C ILE A 116 -0.94 -13.21 2.41
N GLU A 117 -2.25 -13.42 2.48
CA GLU A 117 -3.19 -13.15 1.39
C GLU A 117 -3.84 -11.79 1.60
N VAL A 118 -3.84 -10.95 0.56
CA VAL A 118 -4.57 -9.67 0.55
C VAL A 118 -5.87 -9.90 -0.19
N ARG A 119 -6.98 -9.95 0.55
CA ARG A 119 -8.24 -10.46 0.02
C ARG A 119 -9.01 -9.47 -0.83
N ASN A 120 -8.99 -8.19 -0.43
CA ASN A 120 -9.69 -7.12 -1.10
C ASN A 120 -8.69 -6.03 -1.52
N PHE A 121 -8.25 -6.06 -2.77
CA PHE A 121 -7.28 -5.11 -3.30
C PHE A 121 -7.71 -4.54 -4.65
N VAL A 122 -7.19 -3.35 -4.96
CA VAL A 122 -7.39 -2.67 -6.24
C VAL A 122 -6.04 -2.21 -6.77
N ASP A 123 -5.69 -2.64 -7.98
CA ASP A 123 -4.57 -2.05 -8.73
C ASP A 123 -5.07 -0.81 -9.47
N LEU A 124 -4.68 0.36 -8.98
CA LEU A 124 -5.11 1.66 -9.49
C LEU A 124 -4.64 1.90 -10.93
N SER A 125 -3.51 1.32 -11.36
CA SER A 125 -3.06 1.47 -12.76
C SER A 125 -4.02 0.75 -13.73
N GLN A 126 -4.47 -0.44 -13.35
CA GLN A 126 -5.43 -1.24 -14.12
C GLN A 126 -6.85 -0.67 -14.04
N LEU A 127 -7.26 -0.15 -12.87
CA LEU A 127 -8.55 0.50 -12.73
C LEU A 127 -8.62 1.78 -13.55
N ALA A 128 -7.59 2.63 -13.49
CA ALA A 128 -7.55 3.88 -14.23
C ALA A 128 -7.55 3.65 -15.74
N SER A 129 -6.79 2.68 -16.25
CA SER A 129 -6.76 2.41 -17.69
C SER A 129 -8.14 2.06 -18.26
N LYS A 130 -8.91 1.27 -17.50
CA LYS A 130 -10.28 0.89 -17.83
C LYS A 130 -11.26 2.05 -17.68
N LEU A 131 -11.25 2.73 -16.53
CA LEU A 131 -12.22 3.78 -16.22
C LEU A 131 -12.09 5.00 -17.14
N PHE A 132 -10.86 5.34 -17.57
CA PHE A 132 -10.59 6.48 -18.44
C PHE A 132 -10.44 6.09 -19.92
N ASN A 133 -10.62 4.82 -20.27
CA ASN A 133 -10.39 4.29 -21.62
C ASN A 133 -9.02 4.71 -22.21
N ARG A 134 -7.98 4.64 -21.38
CA ARG A 134 -6.60 5.03 -21.72
C ARG A 134 -5.65 3.90 -21.36
N PRO A 135 -5.41 2.94 -22.28
CA PRO A 135 -4.57 1.77 -22.01
C PRO A 135 -3.16 2.13 -21.49
N CYS A 136 -2.60 3.26 -21.91
CA CYS A 136 -1.29 3.74 -21.45
C CYS A 136 -1.21 3.97 -19.93
N LEU A 137 -2.32 4.26 -19.24
CA LEU A 137 -2.33 4.43 -17.78
C LEU A 137 -1.98 3.12 -17.03
N SER A 138 -2.17 1.97 -17.68
CA SER A 138 -1.87 0.65 -17.09
C SER A 138 -0.39 0.34 -16.93
N VAL A 139 0.49 1.17 -17.51
CA VAL A 139 1.96 1.07 -17.41
C VAL A 139 2.59 2.27 -16.69
N CYS A 140 1.76 3.23 -16.26
CA CYS A 140 2.22 4.43 -15.56
C CYS A 140 2.55 4.13 -14.09
N GLY A 141 3.75 4.52 -13.67
CA GLY A 141 4.12 4.51 -12.26
C GLY A 141 3.31 5.51 -11.42
N LEU A 142 3.34 5.36 -10.09
CA LEU A 142 2.52 6.15 -9.15
C LEU A 142 2.55 7.67 -9.39
N ARG A 143 3.74 8.24 -9.58
CA ARG A 143 3.90 9.70 -9.80
C ARG A 143 3.25 10.16 -11.10
N GLU A 144 3.36 9.37 -12.15
CA GLU A 144 2.76 9.68 -13.43
C GLU A 144 1.24 9.54 -13.37
N LEU A 145 0.74 8.46 -12.77
CA LEU A 145 -0.68 8.26 -12.58
C LEU A 145 -1.31 9.41 -11.76
N ALA A 146 -0.65 9.83 -10.67
CA ALA A 146 -1.08 10.97 -9.87
C ALA A 146 -1.06 12.29 -10.67
N ARG A 147 -0.10 12.48 -11.58
CA ARG A 147 -0.03 13.67 -12.44
C ARG A 147 -1.14 13.69 -13.49
N GLU A 148 -1.45 12.54 -14.10
CA GLU A 148 -2.50 12.46 -15.13
C GLU A 148 -3.90 12.56 -14.52
N LEU A 149 -4.11 12.00 -13.33
CA LEU A 149 -5.42 11.94 -12.67
C LEU A 149 -5.67 13.07 -11.67
N GLY A 150 -4.61 13.67 -11.11
CA GLY A 150 -4.70 14.76 -10.13
C GLY A 150 -4.96 16.13 -10.73
N LYS A 151 -5.06 16.23 -12.06
CA LYS A 151 -5.55 17.45 -12.72
C LYS A 151 -7.06 17.53 -12.49
N PRO A 152 -7.61 18.68 -12.04
CA PRO A 152 -9.05 18.86 -11.97
C PRO A 152 -9.63 18.58 -13.35
N ARG A 153 -10.64 17.69 -13.41
CA ARG A 153 -11.32 17.37 -14.65
C ARG A 153 -11.97 18.65 -15.18
N LEU A 154 -11.40 19.23 -16.24
CA LEU A 154 -12.25 19.77 -17.28
C LEU A 154 -12.94 18.55 -17.88
N LEU A 155 -14.14 18.24 -17.38
CA LEU A 155 -15.11 17.44 -18.10
C LEU A 155 -15.39 18.22 -19.39
N ASN A 156 -14.62 17.97 -20.45
CA ASN A 156 -14.95 18.23 -21.85
C ASN A 156 -13.77 17.82 -22.75
N ALA A 157 -14.14 17.44 -23.98
CA ALA A 157 -13.30 17.04 -25.11
C ALA A 157 -12.80 15.58 -25.08
N CYS A 158 -13.73 14.67 -25.43
CA CYS A 158 -13.58 13.83 -26.62
C CYS A 158 -14.98 13.55 -27.17
N SER A 159 -15.45 14.43 -28.04
CA SER A 159 -16.43 14.15 -29.10
C SER A 159 -15.70 13.64 -30.32
#